data_AF-A0A2W1EJ90-F1
#
_entry.id   AF-A0A2W1EJ90-F1
#
_cell.length_a   1.000
_cell.length_b   1.000
_cell.length_c   1.000
_cell.angle_alpha   90.00
_cell.angle_beta   90.00
_cell.angle_gamma   90.00
#
_symmetry.space_group_name_H-M   'P 1'
#
loop_
_entity.id
_entity.type
_entity.pdbx_description
1 polymer ?
#
loop_
_entity_poly.entity_id
_entity_poly.type
_entity_poly.pdbx_seq_one_letter_code
_entity_poly.pdbx_strand_id
1 'polypeptide(L)'
;MAQVTPNNAGAKNVGAGNGAQFITGGCVSDADCSSACCAQVESSGAGVCSGVAAALQNGKTGCGFSDPNADAVIAAAQAQVEKQGFKREVRLE
;
A
#
# COMPACT_ATOMS: atom_id res chain seq x y z
N MET A 1 -12.57 15.90 -6.73
CA MET A 1 -11.32 15.37 -7.30
C MET A 1 -11.22 13.90 -6.92
N ALA A 2 -10.96 13.00 -7.87
CA ALA A 2 -10.91 11.56 -7.59
C ALA A 2 -9.69 11.27 -6.71
N GLN A 3 -9.93 10.83 -5.48
CA GLN A 3 -8.87 10.48 -4.54
C GLN A 3 -8.46 9.02 -4.72
N VAL A 4 -7.15 8.77 -4.71
CA VAL A 4 -6.62 7.41 -4.69
C VAL A 4 -6.56 6.94 -3.24
N THR A 5 -7.27 5.86 -2.96
CA THR A 5 -7.18 5.14 -1.68
C THR A 5 -6.38 3.86 -1.88
N PRO A 6 -5.57 3.42 -0.91
CA PRO A 6 -4.88 2.14 -0.97
C PRO A 6 -5.82 0.97 -1.27
N ASN A 7 -5.47 0.15 -2.25
CA ASN A 7 -6.21 -1.05 -2.59
C ASN A 7 -5.92 -2.16 -1.56
N ASN A 8 -7.00 -2.65 -0.95
CA ASN A 8 -6.97 -3.65 0.11
C ASN A 8 -6.45 -5.04 -0.32
N ALA A 9 -6.45 -5.40 -1.61
CA ALA A 9 -5.98 -6.71 -2.07
C ALA A 9 -4.49 -6.97 -1.79
N GLY A 10 -3.71 -5.89 -1.67
CA GLY A 10 -2.29 -5.92 -1.29
C GLY A 10 -2.05 -5.78 0.21
N ALA A 11 -3.08 -5.75 1.06
CA ALA A 11 -2.91 -5.44 2.48
C ALA A 11 -1.88 -6.36 3.18
N LYS A 12 -1.81 -7.63 2.77
CA LYS A 12 -0.86 -8.62 3.31
C LYS A 12 0.63 -8.32 3.07
N ASN A 13 0.98 -7.47 2.11
CA ASN A 13 2.38 -7.12 1.84
C ASN A 13 2.70 -5.64 2.16
N VAL A 14 1.83 -4.92 2.86
CA VAL A 14 2.17 -3.60 3.41
C VAL A 14 3.24 -3.76 4.49
N GLY A 15 4.36 -3.04 4.37
CA GLY A 15 5.51 -3.12 5.28
C GLY A 15 6.39 -4.35 5.11
N ALA A 16 6.21 -5.13 4.04
CA ALA A 16 7.05 -6.29 3.76
C ALA A 16 8.44 -5.90 3.22
N GLY A 17 8.60 -4.68 2.67
CA GLY A 17 9.87 -4.17 2.20
C GLY A 17 10.55 -4.97 1.08
N ASN A 18 9.78 -5.79 0.36
CA ASN A 18 10.28 -6.74 -0.64
C ASN A 18 9.74 -6.48 -2.05
N GLY A 19 9.16 -5.30 -2.29
CA GLY A 19 8.62 -4.90 -3.58
C GLY A 19 7.37 -5.67 -4.02
N ALA A 20 6.68 -6.37 -3.11
CA ALA A 20 5.52 -7.19 -3.45
C ALA A 20 4.21 -6.40 -3.67
N GLN A 21 4.19 -5.10 -3.35
CA GLN A 21 3.02 -4.26 -3.59
C GLN A 21 2.91 -3.81 -5.04
N PHE A 22 1.69 -3.87 -5.57
CA PHE A 22 1.35 -3.41 -6.91
C PHE A 22 0.94 -1.92 -6.90
N ILE A 23 0.89 -1.29 -8.08
CA ILE A 23 0.41 0.09 -8.23
C ILE A 23 -1.00 0.23 -7.63
N THR A 24 -1.23 1.28 -6.83
CA THR A 24 -2.40 1.50 -5.96
C THR A 24 -2.48 0.66 -4.69
N GLY A 25 -1.58 -0.29 -4.46
CA GLY A 25 -1.45 -0.96 -3.16
C GLY A 25 -0.99 0.01 -2.07
N GLY A 26 -1.33 -0.27 -0.81
CA GLY A 26 -0.81 0.51 0.32
C GLY A 26 0.68 0.29 0.52
N CYS A 27 1.39 1.28 1.05
CA CYS A 27 2.81 1.20 1.37
C CYS A 27 3.15 2.10 2.56
N VAL A 28 4.20 1.74 3.30
CA VAL A 28 4.81 2.58 4.32
C VAL A 28 6.19 3.10 3.89
N SER A 29 6.76 2.51 2.83
CA SER A 29 8.02 2.95 2.22
C SER A 29 8.10 2.55 0.75
N ASP A 30 9.03 3.13 -0.01
CA ASP A 30 9.29 2.75 -1.41
C ASP A 30 9.64 1.25 -1.55
N ALA A 31 10.24 0.65 -0.52
CA ALA A 31 10.64 -0.75 -0.50
C ALA A 31 9.45 -1.73 -0.57
N ASP A 32 8.24 -1.29 -0.22
CA ASP A 32 7.04 -2.13 -0.35
C ASP A 32 6.62 -2.27 -1.82
N CYS A 33 6.89 -1.26 -2.64
CA CYS A 33 6.34 -1.12 -3.98
C CYS A 33 7.24 -1.77 -5.04
N SER A 34 6.65 -2.57 -5.94
CA SER A 34 7.35 -3.10 -7.12
C SER A 34 7.90 -1.98 -8.02
N SER A 35 7.23 -0.83 -8.03
CA SER A 35 7.66 0.38 -8.75
C SER A 35 8.74 1.19 -8.04
N ALA A 36 9.18 0.79 -6.85
CA ALA A 36 10.07 1.55 -5.97
C ALA A 36 9.59 2.99 -5.70
N CYS A 37 8.27 3.21 -5.72
CA CYS A 37 7.67 4.51 -5.50
C CYS A 37 6.41 4.39 -4.65
N CYS A 38 6.55 4.73 -3.38
CA CYS A 38 5.48 4.95 -2.42
C CYS A 38 5.17 6.45 -2.38
N ALA A 39 3.96 6.81 -2.77
CA ALA A 39 3.53 8.19 -2.83
C ALA A 39 2.44 8.50 -1.81
N GLN A 40 2.66 9.54 -1.02
CA GLN A 40 1.66 10.00 -0.06
C GLN A 40 0.48 10.64 -0.79
N VAL A 41 -0.72 10.31 -0.34
CA VAL A 41 -1.96 10.93 -0.79
C VAL A 41 -2.30 12.09 0.14
N GLU A 42 -2.21 13.32 -0.37
CA GLU A 42 -2.31 14.58 0.38
C GLU A 42 -3.54 14.63 1.31
N SER A 43 -4.68 14.16 0.81
CA SER A 43 -5.95 14.23 1.54
C SER A 43 -6.08 13.28 2.73
N SER A 44 -5.29 12.19 2.75
CA SER A 44 -5.40 11.15 3.77
C SER A 44 -4.11 10.95 4.57
N GLY A 45 -2.98 11.46 4.07
CA GLY A 45 -1.65 11.17 4.60
C GLY A 45 -1.17 9.74 4.31
N ALA A 46 -2.00 8.87 3.71
CA ALA A 46 -1.67 7.47 3.48
C ALA A 46 -0.70 7.29 2.30
N GLY A 47 0.20 6.32 2.42
CA GLY A 47 1.08 5.90 1.33
C GLY A 47 0.40 4.96 0.34
N VAL A 48 0.59 5.23 -0.94
CA VAL A 48 0.13 4.36 -2.02
C VAL A 48 1.23 4.15 -3.05
N CYS A 49 1.41 2.90 -3.47
CA CYS A 49 2.35 2.59 -4.54
C CYS A 49 1.92 3.26 -5.83
N SER A 50 2.81 4.01 -6.45
CA SER A 50 2.55 4.73 -7.69
C SER A 50 3.63 4.44 -8.72
N GLY A 51 3.33 4.66 -10.00
CA GLY A 51 4.37 4.73 -11.01
C GLY A 51 5.10 6.05 -10.86
N VAL A 52 6.42 6.08 -11.08
CA VAL A 52 7.23 7.30 -10.92
C VAL A 52 6.66 8.48 -11.74
N ALA A 53 6.19 8.23 -12.97
CA ALA A 53 5.56 9.24 -13.82
C ALA A 53 4.20 9.76 -13.32
N ALA A 54 3.55 9.04 -12.40
CA ALA A 54 2.23 9.36 -11.84
C ALA A 54 2.29 9.78 -10.37
N ALA A 55 3.49 9.91 -9.79
CA ALA A 55 3.70 10.16 -8.37
C ALA A 55 3.19 11.54 -7.89
N LEU A 56 2.90 12.46 -8.81
CA LEU A 56 2.33 13.79 -8.52
C LEU A 56 0.88 13.94 -9.02
N GLN A 57 0.28 12.87 -9.54
CA GLN A 57 -1.06 12.89 -10.10
C GLN A 57 -2.09 12.40 -9.07
N ASN A 58 -3.35 12.80 -9.23
CA ASN A 58 -4.47 12.37 -8.37
C ASN A 58 -4.26 12.65 -6.87
N GLY A 59 -3.74 13.83 -6.54
CA GLY A 59 -3.55 14.27 -5.15
C GLY A 59 -2.39 13.57 -4.43
N LYS A 60 -1.38 13.13 -5.17
CA LYS A 60 -0.15 12.56 -4.63
C LYS A 60 0.95 13.61 -4.54
N THR A 61 1.84 13.46 -3.58
CA THR A 61 2.90 14.44 -3.29
C THR A 61 4.30 14.03 -3.77
N GLY A 62 4.44 12.88 -4.45
CA GLY A 62 5.72 12.36 -4.97
C GLY A 62 6.11 11.01 -4.35
N CYS A 63 7.11 10.33 -4.94
CA CYS A 63 7.72 9.12 -4.38
C CYS A 63 8.63 9.47 -3.18
N GLY A 64 9.07 8.47 -2.42
CA GLY A 64 9.91 8.71 -1.24
C GLY A 64 9.12 8.92 0.04
N PHE A 65 7.83 8.57 0.06
CA PHE A 65 7.07 8.59 1.29
C PHE A 65 7.60 7.50 2.24
N SER A 66 7.94 7.93 3.45
CA SER A 66 8.28 7.06 4.57
C SER A 66 7.30 7.39 5.69
N ASP A 67 6.44 6.43 6.03
CA ASP A 67 5.35 6.66 6.98
C ASP A 67 5.90 6.74 8.42
N PRO A 68 5.70 7.86 9.15
CA PRO A 68 6.14 7.97 10.54
C PRO A 68 5.36 7.07 11.50
N ASN A 69 4.21 6.53 11.07
CA ASN A 69 3.35 5.62 11.82
C ASN A 69 3.32 4.21 11.17
N ALA A 70 4.41 3.80 10.53
CA ALA A 70 4.50 2.55 9.78
C ALA A 70 3.93 1.34 10.53
N ASP A 71 4.29 1.16 11.81
CA ASP A 71 3.80 0.04 12.64
C ASP A 71 2.27 -0.01 12.74
N ALA A 72 1.63 1.15 12.93
CA ALA A 72 0.18 1.23 13.04
C ALA A 72 -0.51 0.93 11.69
N VAL A 73 0.09 1.38 10.59
CA VAL A 73 -0.41 1.12 9.23
C VAL A 73 -0.27 -0.36 8.87
N ILE A 74 0.84 -0.99 9.23
CA ILE A 74 1.07 -2.44 9.04
C ILE A 74 0.05 -3.24 9.85
N ALA A 75 -0.16 -2.90 11.12
CA ALA A 75 -1.15 -3.56 11.96
C ALA A 75 -2.58 -3.40 11.40
N ALA A 76 -2.93 -2.20 10.92
CA ALA A 76 -4.22 -1.97 10.27
C ALA A 76 -4.35 -2.80 8.98
N ALA A 77 -3.28 -2.94 8.19
CA ALA A 77 -3.28 -3.75 6.98
C ALA A 77 -3.44 -5.25 7.31
N GLN A 78 -2.80 -5.76 8.36
CA GLN A 78 -3.00 -7.13 8.85
C GLN A 78 -4.45 -7.36 9.27
N ALA A 79 -5.05 -6.44 10.02
CA ALA A 79 -6.47 -6.52 10.38
C ALA A 79 -7.40 -6.48 9.16
N GLN A 80 -7.00 -5.80 8.07
CA GLN A 80 -7.73 -5.84 6.80
C GLN A 80 -7.63 -7.22 6.13
N VAL A 81 -6.50 -7.91 6.23
CA VAL A 81 -6.35 -9.28 5.71
C VAL A 81 -7.28 -10.25 6.43
N GLU A 82 -7.41 -10.14 7.75
CA GLU A 82 -8.33 -10.95 8.54
C GLU A 82 -9.78 -10.74 8.11
N LYS A 83 -10.18 -9.48 7.92
CA LYS A 83 -11.53 -9.11 7.42
C LYS A 83 -11.81 -9.59 6.01
N GLN A 84 -10.78 -9.65 5.15
CA GLN A 84 -10.90 -10.14 3.78
C GLN A 84 -11.12 -11.66 3.71
N GLY A 85 -11.01 -12.37 4.84
CA GLY A 85 -11.45 -13.76 4.92
C GLY A 85 -10.69 -14.69 3.99
N PHE A 86 -9.40 -14.44 3.74
CA PHE A 86 -8.49 -15.38 3.08
C PHE A 86 -8.28 -16.63 3.95
N LYS A 87 -9.34 -17.39 4.21
CA LYS A 87 -9.21 -18.80 4.56
C LYS A 87 -8.50 -19.41 3.37
N ARG A 88 -7.28 -19.88 3.61
CA ARG A 88 -6.61 -20.86 2.77
C ARG A 88 -7.54 -22.08 2.74
N GLU A 89 -8.47 -22.11 1.79
CA GLU A 89 -9.21 -23.32 1.46
C GLU A 89 -8.16 -24.30 0.95
N VAL A 90 -7.64 -25.13 1.84
CA VAL A 90 -6.76 -26.22 1.46
C VAL A 90 -7.65 -27.14 0.65
N ARG A 91 -7.52 -27.09 -0.68
CA ARG A 91 -8.12 -28.09 -1.56
C ARG A 91 -7.42 -29.39 -1.22
N LEU A 92 -8.01 -30.13 -0.29
CA LEU A 92 -7.71 -31.53 -0.06
C LEU A 92 -8.16 -32.27 -1.31
N GLU A 93 -7.18 -32.67 -2.11
CA GLU A 93 -7.33 -33.62 -3.20
C GLU A 93 -7.46 -35.04 -2.63
#